data_AF-A0A6A0HDB9-F1
#
_entry.id   AF-A0A6A0HDB9-F1
#
_cell.length_a   1.000
_cell.length_b   1.000
_cell.length_c   1.000
_cell.angle_alpha   90.00
_cell.angle_beta   90.00
_cell.angle_gamma   90.00
#
_symmetry.space_group_name_H-M   'P 1'
#
loop_
_entity.id
_entity.type
_entity.pdbx_description
1 polymer ?
#
loop_
_entity_poly.entity_id
_entity_poly.type
_entity_poly.pdbx_seq_one_letter_code
_entity_poly.pdbx_strand_id
1 'polypeptide(L)'
;MIAEISYNTLREDGYPTDGPNYNPLESGPSRADPFEYVMYGKVYRIEGDEGEATGRLAAYVSYGGLLMKLQGDANTLHGFEVDKHIYLLMKKIAF
;
A
#
# COMPACT_ATOMS: atom_id res chain seq x y z
N MET A 1 9.37 11.66 7.67
CA MET A 1 8.73 10.34 7.85
C MET A 1 8.95 9.55 6.58
N ILE A 2 9.15 8.23 6.69
CA ILE A 2 9.24 7.33 5.54
C ILE A 2 7.92 6.58 5.46
N ALA A 3 7.36 6.51 4.24
CA ALA A 3 6.18 5.73 3.93
C ALA A 3 6.57 4.61 2.96
N GLU A 4 6.17 3.39 3.29
CA GLU A 4 6.36 2.18 2.49
C GLU A 4 4.98 1.59 2.16
N ILE A 5 4.83 1.11 0.92
CA ILE A 5 3.58 0.50 0.44
C ILE A 5 3.86 -0.98 0.19
N SER A 6 3.08 -1.85 0.84
CA SER A 6 3.16 -3.30 0.68
C SER A 6 1.87 -3.86 0.07
N TYR A 7 2.01 -4.74 -0.92
CA TYR A 7 0.92 -5.11 -1.82
C TYR A 7 0.21 -6.42 -1.46
N ASN A 8 0.78 -7.28 -0.61
CA ASN A 8 0.29 -8.67 -0.49
C ASN A 8 0.07 -9.20 0.93
N THR A 9 0.90 -8.85 1.92
CA THR A 9 0.81 -9.47 3.26
C THR A 9 1.58 -8.68 4.30
N LEU A 10 1.10 -8.73 5.55
CA LEU A 10 1.84 -8.29 6.73
C LEU A 10 2.72 -9.40 7.32
N ARG A 11 2.55 -10.65 6.86
CA ARG A 11 3.38 -11.78 7.32
C ARG A 11 4.76 -11.74 6.68
N GLU A 12 5.77 -12.13 7.43
CA GLU A 12 7.15 -12.26 6.92
C GLU A 12 7.32 -13.42 5.93
N ASP A 13 6.46 -14.43 6.02
CA ASP A 13 6.51 -15.66 5.20
C ASP A 13 6.14 -15.43 3.72
N GLY A 14 5.66 -14.24 3.37
CA GLY A 14 5.27 -13.88 2.01
C GLY A 14 3.99 -14.57 1.53
N TYR A 15 3.33 -15.38 2.37
CA TYR A 15 2.04 -15.94 2.04
C TYR A 15 0.99 -14.82 2.07
N PRO A 16 0.13 -14.73 1.04
CA PRO A 16 -0.97 -13.79 1.06
C PRO A 16 -1.80 -14.06 2.32
N THR A 17 -2.16 -13.00 3.04
CA THR A 17 -3.10 -13.15 4.17
C THR A 17 -4.40 -13.72 3.61
N ASP A 18 -4.76 -14.94 4.03
CA ASP A 18 -5.97 -15.63 3.57
C ASP A 18 -7.22 -14.88 4.04
N GLY A 19 -7.65 -13.93 3.23
CA GLY A 19 -8.92 -13.22 3.37
C GLY A 19 -8.85 -11.91 4.16
N PRO A 20 -10.01 -11.22 4.29
CA PRO A 20 -10.13 -9.91 4.92
C PRO A 20 -10.01 -9.95 6.46
N ASN A 21 -9.79 -11.13 7.03
CA ASN A 21 -9.84 -11.36 8.47
C ASN A 21 -8.46 -11.12 9.08
N TYR A 22 -8.23 -9.90 9.55
CA TYR A 22 -7.11 -9.60 10.42
C TYR A 22 -7.33 -10.24 11.80
N ASN A 23 -6.38 -11.07 12.24
CA ASN A 23 -6.41 -11.66 13.58
C ASN A 23 -5.46 -10.89 14.52
N PRO A 24 -5.98 -10.06 15.44
CA PRO A 24 -5.14 -9.31 16.38
C PRO A 24 -4.44 -10.20 17.42
N LEU A 25 -4.86 -11.47 17.54
CA LEU A 25 -4.25 -12.46 18.44
C LEU A 25 -3.15 -13.28 17.74
N GLU A 26 -2.94 -13.08 16.44
CA GLU A 26 -1.86 -13.73 15.71
C GLU A 26 -0.52 -13.17 16.22
N SER A 27 0.10 -13.92 17.13
CA SER A 27 1.38 -13.57 17.75
C SER A 27 2.51 -14.19 16.93
N GLY A 28 2.95 -13.46 15.91
CA GLY A 28 4.11 -13.78 15.09
C GLY A 28 4.81 -12.49 14.66
N PRO A 29 6.11 -12.55 14.31
CA PRO A 29 6.79 -11.39 13.76
C PRO A 29 6.08 -10.92 12.49
N SER A 30 5.81 -9.62 12.42
CA SER A 30 5.09 -9.02 11.30
C SER A 30 5.94 -7.95 10.65
N ARG A 31 5.75 -7.76 9.34
CA ARG A 31 6.37 -6.65 8.61
C ARG A 31 5.92 -5.28 9.13
N ALA A 32 4.85 -5.22 9.92
CA ALA A 32 4.37 -4.01 10.56
C ALA A 32 5.16 -3.62 11.81
N ASP A 33 5.86 -4.56 12.46
CA ASP A 33 6.54 -4.34 13.75
C ASP A 33 7.53 -3.14 13.77
N PRO A 34 8.32 -2.86 12.71
CA PRO A 34 9.24 -1.71 12.73
C PRO A 34 8.57 -0.37 12.39
N PHE A 35 7.27 -0.36 12.04
CA PHE A 35 6.53 0.83 11.62
C PHE A 35 5.63 1.33 12.75
N GLU A 36 5.53 2.65 12.90
CA GLU A 36 4.73 3.26 13.97
C GLU A 36 3.26 3.37 13.58
N TYR A 37 2.95 3.26 12.28
CA TYR A 37 1.62 3.46 11.77
C TYR A 37 1.35 2.55 10.58
N VAL A 38 0.21 1.85 10.61
CA VAL A 38 -0.22 0.91 9.57
C VAL A 38 -1.67 1.17 9.21
N MET A 39 -1.97 1.26 7.92
CA MET A 39 -3.35 1.32 7.40
C MET A 39 -3.59 0.23 6.37
N TYR A 40 -4.81 -0.28 6.36
CA TYR A 40 -5.32 -1.20 5.34
C TYR A 40 -6.35 -0.48 4.47
N GLY A 41 -6.17 -0.56 3.16
CA GLY A 41 -7.02 0.17 2.22
C GLY A 41 -7.12 -0.54 0.89
N LYS A 42 -7.89 0.07 0.00
CA LYS A 42 -8.17 -0.47 -1.33
C LYS A 42 -7.94 0.60 -2.39
N VAL A 43 -7.27 0.21 -3.47
CA VAL A 43 -7.11 1.06 -4.65
C VAL A 43 -8.45 1.11 -5.37
N TYR A 44 -9.02 2.30 -5.52
CA TYR A 44 -10.34 2.46 -6.15
C TYR A 44 -10.27 3.12 -7.53
N ARG A 45 -9.17 3.80 -7.85
CA ARG A 45 -8.97 4.48 -9.13
C ARG A 45 -7.50 4.56 -9.45
N ILE A 46 -7.18 4.37 -10.73
CA ILE A 46 -5.85 4.63 -11.29
C ILE A 46 -6.06 5.52 -12.51
N GLU A 47 -5.23 6.54 -12.64
CA GLU A 47 -5.15 7.41 -13.79
C GLU A 47 -3.77 7.24 -14.43
N GLY A 48 -3.76 7.08 -15.75
CA GLY A 48 -2.56 7.06 -16.57
C GLY A 48 -2.89 7.65 -17.92
N ASP A 49 -2.10 8.61 -18.37
CA ASP A 49 -2.22 9.12 -19.72
C ASP A 49 -1.44 8.19 -20.64
N GLU A 50 -2.13 7.33 -21.38
CA GLU A 50 -1.52 6.42 -22.36
C GLU A 50 -0.90 7.18 -23.55
N GLY A 51 -1.11 8.51 -23.66
CA GLY A 51 -0.72 9.33 -24.80
C GLY A 51 0.53 10.20 -24.62
N GLU A 52 0.99 10.48 -23.40
CA GLU A 52 2.14 11.37 -23.18
C GLU A 52 3.42 10.59 -22.83
N ALA A 53 4.50 10.89 -23.57
CA ALA A 53 5.86 10.40 -23.35
C ALA A 53 6.46 10.74 -21.96
N THR A 54 5.68 11.37 -21.08
CA THR A 54 6.05 11.76 -19.72
C THR A 54 5.68 10.71 -18.66
N GLY A 55 4.90 9.67 -19.00
CA GLY A 55 4.83 8.41 -18.23
C GLY A 55 4.41 8.50 -16.76
N ARG A 56 3.68 9.57 -16.37
CA ARG A 56 3.22 9.77 -14.98
C ARG A 56 1.88 9.08 -14.74
N LEU A 57 1.85 8.18 -13.76
CA LEU A 57 0.65 7.52 -13.26
C LEU A 57 0.23 8.13 -11.92
N ALA A 58 -1.08 8.15 -11.66
CA ALA A 58 -1.65 8.49 -10.36
C ALA A 58 -2.57 7.38 -9.86
N ALA A 59 -2.25 6.80 -8.70
CA ALA A 59 -3.10 5.83 -8.01
C ALA A 59 -3.84 6.50 -6.84
N TYR A 60 -5.11 6.13 -6.69
CA TYR A 60 -5.98 6.60 -5.62
C TYR A 60 -6.38 5.45 -4.71
N VAL A 61 -6.19 5.65 -3.42
CA VAL A 61 -6.41 4.63 -2.38
C VAL A 61 -7.36 5.16 -1.33
N SER A 62 -8.27 4.31 -0.87
CA SER A 62 -9.16 4.58 0.27
C SER A 62 -8.84 3.64 1.43
N TYR A 63 -8.52 4.20 2.60
CA TYR A 63 -8.31 3.48 3.86
C TYR A 63 -9.53 3.69 4.76
N GLY A 64 -10.66 3.08 4.39
CA GLY A 64 -11.89 3.17 5.19
C GLY A 64 -12.51 4.58 5.26
N GLY A 65 -12.30 5.41 4.23
CA GLY A 65 -12.79 6.80 4.17
C GLY A 65 -11.68 7.85 4.17
N LEU A 66 -10.45 7.47 4.54
CA LEU A 66 -9.27 8.31 4.35
C LEU A 66 -8.73 8.15 2.93
N LEU A 67 -8.63 9.26 2.19
CA LEU A 67 -8.22 9.26 0.80
C LEU A 67 -6.72 9.57 0.67
N MET A 68 -6.05 8.84 -0.21
CA MET A 68 -4.66 9.06 -0.60
C MET A 68 -4.55 9.12 -2.13
N LYS A 69 -3.73 10.04 -2.63
CA LYS A 69 -3.29 10.10 -4.02
C LYS A 69 -1.77 9.88 -4.06
N LEU A 70 -1.33 8.86 -4.77
CA LEU A 70 0.08 8.61 -5.08
C LEU A 70 0.30 8.92 -6.55
N GLN A 71 1.26 9.80 -6.86
CA GLN A 71 1.61 10.14 -8.24
C GLN A 71 3.11 9.93 -8.45
N GLY A 72 3.48 9.31 -9.56
CA GLY A 72 4.88 9.01 -9.88
C GLY A 72 5.00 8.40 -11.27
N ASP A 73 6.20 7.97 -11.63
CA ASP A 73 6.45 7.36 -12.92
C ASP A 73 5.89 5.93 -13.00
N ALA A 74 5.57 5.46 -14.20
CA ALA A 74 4.95 4.17 -14.44
C ALA A 74 5.72 2.98 -13.82
N ASN A 75 7.06 3.06 -13.76
CA ASN A 75 7.91 2.03 -13.16
C ASN A 75 7.67 1.87 -11.65
N THR A 76 7.37 2.95 -10.95
CA THR A 76 7.12 2.95 -9.50
C THR A 76 5.70 2.50 -9.18
N LEU A 77 4.76 2.69 -10.12
CA LEU A 77 3.34 2.37 -9.94
C LEU A 77 2.90 1.05 -10.62
N HIS A 78 3.82 0.26 -11.18
CA HIS A 78 3.52 -1.00 -11.87
C HIS A 78 2.83 -2.07 -10.99
N GLY A 79 2.81 -1.90 -9.66
CA GLY A 79 2.12 -2.79 -8.72
C GLY A 79 0.68 -2.40 -8.36
N PHE A 80 0.21 -1.22 -8.77
CA PHE A 80 -1.14 -0.76 -8.45
C PHE A 80 -2.13 -1.27 -9.48
N GLU A 81 -3.14 -1.99 -9.01
CA GLU A 81 -4.31 -2.38 -9.80
C GLU A 81 -5.57 -1.94 -9.06
N VAL A 82 -6.61 -1.58 -9.81
CA VAL A 82 -7.91 -1.28 -9.23
C VAL A 82 -8.43 -2.53 -8.51
N ASP A 83 -9.14 -2.32 -7.41
CA ASP A 83 -9.66 -3.34 -6.53
C ASP A 83 -8.64 -4.13 -5.70
N LYS A 84 -7.34 -3.84 -5.82
CA LYS A 84 -6.34 -4.42 -4.92
C LYS A 84 -6.37 -3.79 -3.54
N HIS A 85 -6.21 -4.65 -2.55
CA HIS A 85 -5.99 -4.25 -1.16
C HIS A 85 -4.50 -4.00 -0.93
N ILE A 86 -4.18 -2.93 -0.23
CA ILE A 86 -2.81 -2.54 0.06
C ILE A 86 -2.65 -2.15 1.52
N TYR A 87 -1.44 -2.33 2.03
CA TYR A 87 -1.03 -1.87 3.34
C TYR A 87 -0.12 -0.65 3.20
N LEU A 88 -0.44 0.42 3.91
CA LEU A 88 0.42 1.59 4.06
C LEU A 88 1.12 1.52 5.40
N LEU A 89 2.45 1.46 5.38
CA LEU A 89 3.29 1.39 6.55
C LEU A 89 4.10 2.69 6.66
N MET A 90 4.05 3.35 7.80
CA MET A 90 4.77 4.61 8.02
C MET A 90 5.62 4.54 9.28
N LYS A 91 6.83 5.08 9.17
CA LYS A 91 7.78 5.21 10.27
C LYS A 91 8.30 6.63 10.33
N LYS A 92 8.36 7.23 11.52
CA LYS A 92 9.05 8.49 11.73
C LYS A 92 10.56 8.24 11.71
N ILE A 93 11.23 8.99 10.85
CA ILE A 93 12.68 9.17 10.90
C ILE A 93 12.94 10.32 11.86
N ALA A 94 13.59 10.03 12.98
CA ALA A 94 14.23 11.04 13.80
C ALA A 94 15.54 11.41 13.11
N PHE A 95 15.71 12.69 12.81
CA PHE A 95 16.98 13.24 12.35
C PHE A 95 17.85 13.58 13.56
#